data_AF-A0A1I6WEQ0-F1
#
_entry.id   AF-A0A1I6WEQ0-F1
#
_cell.length_a   1.000
_cell.length_b   1.000
_cell.length_c   1.000
_cell.angle_alpha   90.00
_cell.angle_beta   90.00
_cell.angle_gamma   90.00
#
_symmetry.space_group_name_H-M   'P 1'
#
loop_
_entity.id
_entity.type
_entity.pdbx_description
1 polymer ?
#
loop_
_entity_poly.entity_id
_entity_poly.type
_entity_poly.pdbx_seq_one_letter_code
_entity_poly.pdbx_strand_id
1 'polypeptide(L)'
;MDQLGEQPEENVGLDRLSPAERCFTAWSQFPTMWATEQYLQTLIANDGHAPNCNRSTALLQHVNAFYEAFGIEADDPMWLPANRRAGAW
;
A
#
# COMPACT_ATOMS: atom_id res chain seq x y z
N MET A 1 -3.45 17.04 10.30
CA MET A 1 -3.78 18.15 9.40
C MET A 1 -4.60 17.54 8.28
N ASP A 2 -5.86 17.91 8.15
CA ASP A 2 -6.75 17.37 7.12
C ASP A 2 -6.69 18.27 5.89
N GLN A 3 -5.64 18.08 5.09
CA GLN A 3 -5.36 18.91 3.92
C GLN A 3 -6.53 18.94 2.93
N LEU A 4 -7.26 17.83 2.76
CA LEU A 4 -8.41 17.75 1.87
C LEU A 4 -9.65 18.45 2.44
N GLY A 5 -9.79 18.51 3.76
CA GLY A 5 -10.79 19.35 4.43
C GLY A 5 -10.49 20.85 4.30
N GLU A 6 -9.21 21.22 4.26
CA GLU A 6 -8.75 22.61 4.07
C GLU A 6 -8.84 23.07 2.61
N GLN A 7 -8.72 22.15 1.64
CA GLN A 7 -8.80 22.40 0.20
C GLN A 7 -9.82 21.46 -0.49
N PRO A 8 -11.13 21.71 -0.34
CA PRO A 8 -12.17 20.84 -0.88
C PRO A 8 -12.14 20.73 -2.41
N GLU A 9 -11.59 21.73 -3.11
CA GLU A 9 -11.38 21.70 -4.56
C GLU A 9 -10.39 20.62 -5.02
N GLU A 10 -9.48 20.20 -4.13
CA GLU A 10 -8.51 19.12 -4.39
C GLU A 10 -9.08 17.74 -4.03
N ASN A 11 -10.18 17.69 -3.26
CA ASN A 11 -10.88 16.47 -2.87
C ASN A 11 -11.81 15.95 -3.99
N VAL A 12 -11.26 15.83 -5.19
CA VAL A 12 -11.96 15.36 -6.38
C VAL A 12 -11.36 14.06 -6.89
N GLY A 13 -12.20 13.24 -7.53
CA GLY A 13 -11.73 12.05 -8.24
C GLY A 13 -10.91 12.43 -9.49
N LEU A 14 -9.82 11.70 -9.73
CA LEU A 14 -8.98 11.82 -10.93
C LEU A 14 -8.72 10.42 -11.46
N ASP A 15 -8.75 10.23 -12.77
CA ASP A 15 -8.55 8.92 -13.42
C ASP A 15 -9.43 7.79 -12.87
N ARG A 16 -10.66 8.12 -12.44
CA ARG A 16 -11.62 7.22 -11.78
C ARG A 16 -11.19 6.73 -10.39
N LEU A 17 -10.23 7.39 -9.76
CA LEU A 17 -9.77 7.12 -8.39
C LEU A 17 -10.04 8.33 -7.49
N SER A 18 -10.60 8.07 -6.30
CA SER A 18 -10.66 9.03 -5.21
C SER A 18 -9.25 9.40 -4.71
N PRO A 19 -9.09 10.53 -3.98
CA PRO A 19 -7.78 10.89 -3.42
C PRO A 19 -7.14 9.81 -2.56
N ALA A 20 -7.93 9.09 -1.75
CA ALA A 20 -7.45 7.99 -0.90
C ALA A 20 -6.93 6.81 -1.75
N GLU A 21 -7.70 6.37 -2.75
CA GLU A 21 -7.28 5.31 -3.66
C GLU A 21 -5.99 5.70 -4.41
N ARG A 22 -5.90 6.94 -4.88
CA ARG A 22 -4.68 7.45 -5.54
C ARG A 22 -3.45 7.42 -4.64
N CYS A 23 -3.61 7.75 -3.35
CA CYS A 23 -2.50 7.70 -2.41
C CYS A 23 -1.90 6.28 -2.33
N PHE A 24 -2.76 5.26 -2.17
CA PHE A 24 -2.33 3.87 -2.11
C PHE A 24 -1.80 3.35 -3.46
N THR A 25 -2.42 3.73 -4.58
CA THR A 25 -1.91 3.39 -5.91
C THR A 25 -0.55 4.02 -6.17
N ALA A 26 -0.31 5.27 -5.77
CA ALA A 26 0.99 5.91 -5.87
C ALA A 26 2.04 5.22 -5.00
N TRP A 27 1.69 4.86 -3.76
CA TRP A 27 2.56 4.08 -2.87
C TRP A 27 3.01 2.76 -3.51
N SER A 28 2.07 1.99 -4.09
CA SER A 28 2.40 0.69 -4.69
C SER A 28 3.41 0.75 -5.84
N GLN A 29 3.50 1.91 -6.51
CA GLN A 29 4.41 2.11 -7.64
C GLN A 29 5.82 2.49 -7.19
N PHE A 30 5.97 3.17 -6.04
CA PHE A 30 7.24 3.75 -5.60
C PHE A 30 8.36 2.73 -5.36
N PRO A 31 8.17 1.65 -4.55
CA PRO A 31 9.25 0.71 -4.28
C PRO A 31 9.34 -0.41 -5.34
N THR A 32 8.69 -0.29 -6.50
CA THR A 32 8.66 -1.39 -7.48
C THR A 32 9.98 -1.49 -8.24
N MET A 33 10.52 -2.71 -8.29
CA MET A 33 11.73 -3.04 -9.04
C MET A 33 11.55 -4.38 -9.74
N TRP A 34 12.11 -4.50 -10.93
CA TRP A 34 12.33 -5.78 -11.59
C TRP A 34 13.78 -6.22 -11.40
N ALA A 35 13.97 -7.44 -10.92
CA ALA A 35 15.27 -7.99 -10.58
C ALA A 35 15.33 -9.44 -11.06
N THR A 36 16.52 -9.91 -11.41
CA THR A 36 16.74 -11.34 -11.65
C THR A 36 16.69 -12.11 -10.34
N GLU A 37 16.39 -13.40 -10.40
CA GLU A 37 16.38 -14.27 -9.23
C GLU A 37 17.72 -14.24 -8.48
N GLN A 38 18.85 -14.25 -9.20
CA GLN A 38 20.18 -14.18 -8.60
C GLN A 38 20.41 -12.88 -7.82
N TYR A 39 19.89 -11.77 -8.34
CA TYR A 39 19.99 -10.48 -7.65
C TYR A 39 19.05 -10.42 -6.43
N LEU A 40 17.83 -10.95 -6.54
CA LEU A 40 16.91 -11.07 -5.41
C LEU A 40 17.50 -11.90 -4.27
N GLN A 41 18.15 -13.03 -4.57
CA GLN A 41 18.85 -13.83 -3.57
C GLN A 41 19.95 -13.05 -2.87
N THR A 42 20.69 -12.23 -3.62
CA THR A 42 21.73 -11.35 -3.06
C THR A 42 21.12 -10.29 -2.15
N LEU A 43 20.01 -9.66 -2.55
CA LEU A 43 19.31 -8.68 -1.73
C LEU A 43 18.77 -9.31 -0.45
N ILE A 44 18.11 -10.46 -0.53
CA ILE A 44 17.56 -11.16 0.65
C ILE A 44 18.66 -11.51 1.66
N ALA A 45 19.86 -11.85 1.19
CA ALA A 45 20.97 -12.21 2.05
C ALA A 45 21.71 -11.02 2.68
N ASN A 46 21.68 -9.83 2.05
CA ASN A 46 22.57 -8.72 2.40
C ASN A 46 21.86 -7.39 2.70
N ASP A 47 20.60 -7.22 2.33
CA ASP A 47 19.80 -6.02 2.58
C ASP A 47 18.91 -6.21 3.83
N GLY A 48 18.93 -5.23 4.74
CA GLY A 48 18.06 -5.22 5.92
C GLY A 48 16.61 -4.85 5.61
N HIS A 49 16.31 -4.38 4.39
CA HIS A 49 14.97 -4.07 3.94
C HIS A 49 14.29 -5.32 3.34
N ALA A 50 12.97 -5.39 3.52
CA ALA A 50 12.17 -6.38 2.81
C ALA A 50 12.30 -6.19 1.27
N PRO A 51 12.20 -7.28 0.48
CA PRO A 51 12.18 -7.18 -0.96
C PRO A 51 11.10 -6.22 -1.47
N ASN A 52 11.40 -5.57 -2.59
CA ASN A 52 10.57 -4.53 -3.18
C ASN A 52 9.11 -4.95 -3.43
N CYS A 53 8.88 -6.17 -3.91
CA CYS A 53 7.52 -6.71 -4.10
C CYS A 53 6.71 -6.77 -2.80
N ASN A 54 7.34 -7.09 -1.66
CA ASN A 54 6.67 -7.06 -0.35
C ASN A 54 6.39 -5.62 0.09
N ARG A 55 7.32 -4.69 -0.14
CA ARG A 55 7.18 -3.28 0.25
C ARG A 55 6.07 -2.56 -0.51
N SER A 56 5.81 -2.93 -1.76
CA SER A 56 4.75 -2.33 -2.58
C SER A 56 3.34 -2.54 -2.01
N THR A 57 3.05 -3.73 -1.46
CA THR A 57 1.66 -4.09 -1.12
C THR A 57 1.47 -4.75 0.25
N ALA A 58 2.42 -5.51 0.78
CA ALA A 58 2.19 -6.30 2.00
C ALA A 58 1.86 -5.41 3.22
N LEU A 59 2.48 -4.24 3.32
CA LEU A 59 2.21 -3.27 4.38
C LEU A 59 0.75 -2.77 4.36
N LEU A 60 0.14 -2.67 3.18
CA LEU A 60 -1.21 -2.11 3.01
C LEU A 60 -2.29 -2.95 3.70
N GLN A 61 -2.05 -4.27 3.86
CA GLN A 61 -2.95 -5.17 4.58
C GLN A 61 -3.09 -4.81 6.07
N HIS A 62 -2.16 -4.03 6.62
CA HIS A 62 -2.14 -3.60 8.01
C HIS A 62 -2.78 -2.22 8.22
N VAL A 63 -3.16 -1.50 7.16
CA VAL A 63 -3.69 -0.13 7.24
C VAL A 63 -5.21 -0.16 7.07
N ASN A 64 -5.97 0.23 8.10
CA ASN A 64 -7.44 0.19 8.04
C ASN A 64 -8.02 1.07 6.92
N ALA A 65 -7.43 2.25 6.67
CA ALA A 65 -7.85 3.14 5.59
C ALA A 65 -7.74 2.50 4.19
N PHE A 66 -6.90 1.48 4.01
CA PHE A 66 -6.82 0.74 2.74
C PHE A 66 -8.09 -0.10 2.49
N TYR A 67 -8.65 -0.70 3.54
CA TYR A 67 -9.91 -1.45 3.46
C TYR A 67 -11.08 -0.52 3.13
N GLU A 68 -11.11 0.67 3.73
CA GLU A 68 -12.13 1.68 3.47
C GLU A 68 -12.03 2.26 2.05
N ALA A 69 -10.80 2.51 1.57
CA ALA A 69 -10.57 3.09 0.26
C ALA A 69 -11.00 2.17 -0.89
N PHE A 70 -10.78 0.86 -0.76
CA PHE A 70 -11.06 -0.11 -1.84
C PHE A 70 -12.23 -1.05 -1.56
N GLY A 71 -12.88 -0.94 -0.39
CA GLY A 71 -14.00 -1.81 -0.02
C GLY A 71 -13.60 -3.28 0.14
N ILE A 72 -12.44 -3.56 0.74
CA ILE A 72 -11.88 -4.93 0.84
C ILE A 72 -12.68 -5.79 1.81
N GLU A 73 -13.16 -6.93 1.32
CA GLU A 73 -13.95 -7.92 2.05
C GLU A 73 -13.17 -9.23 2.28
N ALA A 74 -13.77 -10.18 3.00
CA ALA A 74 -13.06 -11.37 3.51
C ALA A 74 -12.59 -12.36 2.42
N ASP A 75 -13.16 -12.29 1.23
CA ASP A 75 -12.82 -13.11 0.06
C ASP A 75 -11.77 -12.46 -0.85
N ASP A 76 -11.39 -11.21 -0.59
CA ASP A 76 -10.41 -10.50 -1.40
C ASP A 76 -8.97 -10.97 -1.11
N PRO A 77 -8.08 -11.01 -2.12
CA PRO A 77 -6.69 -11.44 -1.96
C PRO A 77 -5.87 -10.61 -0.95
N MET A 78 -6.27 -9.36 -0.72
CA MET A 78 -5.57 -8.42 0.17
C MET A 78 -6.19 -8.37 1.57
N TRP A 79 -7.15 -9.24 1.88
CA TRP A 79 -7.77 -9.27 3.19
C TRP A 79 -6.89 -9.93 4.25
N LEU A 80 -6.72 -9.24 5.38
CA LEU A 80 -6.14 -9.77 6.59
C LEU A 80 -7.10 -9.53 7.77
N PRO A 81 -7.41 -10.54 8.60
CA PRO A 81 -8.26 -10.37 9.78
C PRO A 81 -7.72 -9.25 10.67
N ALA A 82 -8.61 -8.40 11.20
CA ALA A 82 -8.22 -7.25 12.02
C ALA A 82 -7.31 -7.62 13.20
N ASN A 83 -7.55 -8.77 13.86
CA ASN A 83 -6.74 -9.27 14.97
C ASN A 83 -5.36 -9.84 14.54
N ARG A 84 -5.08 -9.94 13.25
CA ARG A 84 -3.77 -10.31 12.69
C ARG A 84 -3.03 -9.14 12.05
N ARG A 85 -3.63 -7.95 12.04
CA ARG A 85 -2.97 -6.76 11.51
C ARG A 85 -1.95 -6.24 12.52
N ALA A 86 -0.75 -5.95 12.05
CA ALA A 86 0.25 -5.26 12.85
C ALA A 86 -0.19 -3.80 13.08
N GLY A 87 -0.03 -3.32 14.30
CA GLY A 87 -0.22 -1.93 14.66
C GLY A 87 1.13 -1.27 14.93
N ALA A 88 1.40 -0.17 14.24
CA ALA A 88 2.46 0.76 14.56
C ALA A 88 1.86 2.16 14.71
N TRP A 89 2.69 3.13 15.07
CA TRP A 89 2.38 4.55 15.25
C TRP A 89 1.62 5.19 14.08
#